data_AF-A0A7Y7CMJ8-F1
#
_entry.id   AF-A0A7Y7CMJ8-F1
#
_cell.length_a   1.000
_cell.length_b   1.000
_cell.length_c   1.000
_cell.angle_alpha   90.00
_cell.angle_beta   90.00
_cell.angle_gamma   90.00
#
_symmetry.space_group_name_H-M   'P 1'
#
loop_
_entity.id
_entity.type
_entity.pdbx_description
1 polymer ?
#
loop_
_entity_poly.entity_id
_entity_poly.type
_entity_poly.pdbx_seq_one_letter_code
_entity_poly.pdbx_strand_id
1 'polypeptide(L)'
;MGKSKVIVRFYRFKNRLKEKTAGLAPGKVSISPEALEAAEKALEKMAEEYPDWVSGLIVKLQEQHGRCVDTPEKRRESLEAINHIAHDMKGQGGTFGYPLITTIADSLYGFSYSRDEITDNQVELIKAHLDAMRAVIRGRVSGSGGEIGEKLIDGLNQAIAKYSK
;
A
#
# COMPACT_ATOMS: atom_id res chain seq x y z
N MET A 1 -61.31 -17.36 -12.94
CA MET A 1 -60.18 -17.37 -11.97
C MET A 1 -59.61 -15.95 -11.83
N GLY A 2 -60.01 -15.20 -10.80
CA GLY A 2 -59.46 -13.86 -10.53
C GLY A 2 -58.15 -13.96 -9.76
N LYS A 3 -57.06 -13.38 -10.25
CA LYS A 3 -55.76 -13.43 -9.58
C LYS A 3 -55.81 -12.64 -8.25
N SER A 4 -55.37 -13.28 -7.17
CA SER A 4 -55.33 -12.68 -5.83
C SER A 4 -54.35 -11.50 -5.76
N LYS A 5 -54.74 -10.44 -5.06
CA LYS A 5 -53.96 -9.21 -4.89
C LYS A 5 -52.74 -9.49 -4.01
N VAL A 6 -51.54 -9.36 -4.57
CA VAL A 6 -50.29 -9.44 -3.81
C VAL A 6 -50.06 -8.12 -3.07
N ILE A 7 -49.98 -8.17 -1.74
CA ILE A 7 -49.67 -7.01 -0.91
C ILE A 7 -48.16 -6.95 -0.75
N VAL A 8 -47.53 -5.92 -1.33
CA VAL A 8 -46.11 -5.64 -1.16
C VAL A 8 -45.93 -4.63 -0.03
N ARG A 9 -45.15 -4.98 1.00
CA ARG A 9 -44.75 -4.06 2.08
C ARG A 9 -43.34 -3.54 1.81
N PHE A 10 -43.22 -2.24 1.59
CA PHE A 10 -41.92 -1.57 1.48
C PHE A 10 -41.45 -1.13 2.87
N TYR A 11 -40.30 -1.63 3.30
CA TYR A 11 -39.63 -1.17 4.52
C TYR A 11 -38.50 -0.22 4.14
N ARG A 12 -38.60 1.04 4.59
CA ARG A 12 -37.56 2.06 4.37
C ARG A 12 -36.68 2.13 5.62
N PHE A 13 -35.52 1.48 5.58
CA PHE A 13 -34.54 1.56 6.66
C PHE A 13 -33.87 2.94 6.66
N LYS A 14 -33.63 3.50 7.86
CA LYS A 14 -32.90 4.77 8.03
C LYS A 14 -31.47 4.61 7.53
N ASN A 15 -31.03 5.53 6.67
CA ASN A 15 -29.66 5.55 6.16
C ASN A 15 -28.70 6.16 7.20
N ARG A 16 -28.12 5.28 8.03
CA ARG A 16 -27.18 5.65 9.10
C ARG A 16 -25.88 6.29 8.60
N LEU A 17 -25.47 6.02 7.35
CA LEU A 17 -24.28 6.64 6.77
C LEU A 17 -24.53 8.13 6.54
N LYS A 18 -25.71 8.48 6.04
CA LYS A 18 -26.11 9.87 5.80
C LYS A 18 -26.14 10.71 7.08
N GLU A 19 -26.55 10.13 8.20
CA GLU A 19 -26.53 10.79 9.52
C GLU A 19 -25.11 11.07 10.04
N LYS A 20 -24.14 10.18 9.75
CA LYS A 20 -22.74 10.38 10.17
C LYS A 20 -21.98 11.38 9.30
N THR A 21 -22.39 11.56 8.04
CA THR A 21 -21.74 12.47 7.09
C THR A 21 -22.33 13.88 7.07
N ALA A 22 -23.59 14.03 7.47
CA ALA A 22 -24.26 15.33 7.52
C ALA A 22 -24.47 15.74 8.98
N GLY A 23 -23.52 16.49 9.54
CA GLY A 23 -23.71 17.11 10.86
C GLY A 23 -24.96 18.00 10.85
N LEU A 24 -26.02 17.54 11.50
CA LEU A 24 -27.21 18.25 12.03
C LEU A 24 -27.89 19.42 11.27
N ALA A 25 -27.53 19.75 10.03
CA ALA A 25 -28.18 20.80 9.25
C ALA A 25 -28.39 20.38 7.77
N PRO A 26 -29.56 20.65 7.18
CA PRO A 26 -29.74 20.55 5.73
C PRO A 26 -29.00 21.71 5.06
N GLY A 27 -27.73 21.49 4.75
CA GLY A 27 -26.87 22.43 4.04
C GLY A 27 -25.80 21.69 3.26
N LYS A 28 -25.42 22.23 2.11
CA LYS A 28 -24.28 21.75 1.31
C LYS A 28 -23.05 21.89 2.22
N VAL A 29 -22.43 20.77 2.60
CA VAL A 29 -21.15 20.80 3.33
C VAL A 29 -20.13 21.43 2.39
N SER A 30 -19.87 22.73 2.56
CA SER A 30 -18.83 23.44 1.85
C SER A 30 -17.57 23.41 2.72
N ILE A 31 -16.54 22.71 2.25
CA ILE A 31 -15.18 22.89 2.76
C ILE A 31 -14.81 24.35 2.47
N SER A 32 -14.31 25.09 3.46
CA SER A 32 -13.90 26.47 3.22
C SER A 32 -12.68 26.50 2.28
N PRO A 33 -12.57 27.48 1.36
CA PRO A 33 -11.43 27.60 0.46
C PRO A 33 -10.09 27.60 1.21
N GLU A 34 -10.04 28.25 2.38
CA GLU A 34 -8.84 28.33 3.21
C GLU A 34 -8.47 26.97 3.84
N ALA A 35 -9.48 26.15 4.18
CA ALA A 35 -9.23 24.80 4.68
C ALA A 35 -8.77 23.84 3.57
N LEU A 36 -9.25 24.06 2.34
CA LEU A 36 -8.79 23.32 1.16
C LEU A 36 -7.33 23.69 0.84
N GLU A 37 -7.01 24.98 0.78
CA GLU A 37 -5.65 25.48 0.53
C GLU A 37 -4.66 25.01 1.62
N ALA A 38 -5.06 25.05 2.89
CA ALA A 38 -4.24 24.53 3.98
C ALA A 38 -4.00 23.01 3.86
N ALA A 39 -5.00 22.24 3.42
CA ALA A 39 -4.87 20.81 3.20
C ALA A 39 -3.97 20.50 1.99
N GLU A 40 -4.12 21.23 0.89
CA GLU A 40 -3.25 21.11 -0.30
C GLU A 40 -1.79 21.41 0.04
N LYS A 41 -1.54 22.50 0.78
CA LYS A 41 -0.19 22.87 1.21
C LYS A 41 0.43 21.87 2.18
N ALA A 42 -0.39 21.28 3.07
CA ALA A 42 0.06 20.21 3.93
C ALA A 42 0.43 18.95 3.12
N LEU A 43 -0.38 18.58 2.11
CA LEU A 43 -0.10 17.47 1.21
C LEU A 43 1.18 17.70 0.40
N GLU A 44 1.39 18.91 -0.12
CA GLU A 44 2.58 19.26 -0.91
C GLU A 44 3.85 19.15 -0.06
N LYS A 45 3.84 19.69 1.17
CA LYS A 45 4.95 19.53 2.11
C LYS A 45 5.22 18.06 2.43
N MET A 46 4.18 17.27 2.66
CA MET A 46 4.34 15.83 2.90
C MET A 46 4.88 15.08 1.68
N ALA A 47 4.54 15.52 0.47
CA ALA A 47 5.09 14.94 -0.76
C ALA A 47 6.60 15.21 -0.92
N GLU A 48 7.08 16.38 -0.50
CA GLU A 48 8.52 16.69 -0.47
C GLU A 48 9.29 15.80 0.52
N GLU A 49 8.70 15.53 1.70
CA GLU A 49 9.30 14.70 2.75
C GLU A 49 9.13 13.18 2.50
N TYR A 50 8.27 12.79 1.56
CA TYR A 50 7.92 11.39 1.31
C TYR A 50 9.12 10.49 0.96
N PRO A 51 10.08 10.88 0.10
CA PRO A 51 11.23 10.03 -0.22
C PRO A 51 12.10 9.71 1.01
N ASP A 52 12.28 10.68 1.91
CA ASP A 52 13.06 10.49 3.13
C ASP A 52 12.32 9.57 4.11
N TRP A 53 11.00 9.75 4.22
CA TRP A 53 10.14 8.87 5.00
C TRP A 53 10.17 7.43 4.49
N VAL A 54 10.00 7.21 3.17
CA VAL A 54 10.09 5.87 2.55
C VAL A 54 11.49 5.28 2.72
N SER A 55 12.55 6.08 2.59
CA SER A 55 13.92 5.62 2.84
C SER A 55 14.07 5.06 4.26
N GLY A 56 13.50 5.74 5.26
CA GLY A 56 13.47 5.24 6.63
C GLY A 56 12.69 3.92 6.79
N LEU A 57 11.58 3.76 6.07
CA LEU A 57 10.84 2.48 6.07
C LEU A 57 11.61 1.36 5.39
N ILE A 58 12.30 1.64 4.27
CA ILE A 58 13.14 0.66 3.60
C ILE A 58 14.25 0.17 4.53
N VAL A 59 14.86 1.05 5.34
CA VAL A 59 15.86 0.64 6.34
C VAL A 59 15.24 -0.34 7.36
N LYS A 60 14.06 -0.03 7.89
CA LYS A 60 13.35 -0.94 8.82
C LYS A 60 13.05 -2.29 8.18
N LEU A 61 12.63 -2.30 6.92
CA LEU A 61 12.41 -3.53 6.17
C LEU A 61 13.71 -4.34 6.00
N GLN A 62 14.84 -3.67 5.72
CA GLN A 62 16.15 -4.32 5.62
C GLN A 62 16.59 -4.93 6.95
N GLU A 63 16.31 -4.28 8.08
CA GLU A 63 16.57 -4.83 9.41
C GLU A 63 15.74 -6.10 9.66
N GLN A 64 14.45 -6.09 9.33
CA GLN A 64 13.61 -7.28 9.48
C GLN A 64 14.05 -8.40 8.54
N HIS A 65 14.44 -8.07 7.30
CA HIS A 65 15.03 -9.04 6.39
C HIS A 65 16.32 -9.65 6.96
N GLY A 66 17.22 -8.84 7.55
CA GLY A 66 18.42 -9.33 8.22
C GLY A 66 18.09 -10.34 9.32
N ARG A 67 17.06 -10.08 10.13
CA ARG A 67 16.58 -11.03 11.15
C ARG A 67 16.06 -12.34 10.56
N CYS A 68 15.46 -12.32 9.36
CA CYS A 68 15.04 -13.53 8.67
C CYS A 68 16.24 -14.42 8.26
N VAL A 69 17.36 -13.78 7.93
CA VAL A 69 18.62 -14.46 7.58
C VAL A 69 19.31 -14.99 8.83
N ASP A 70 19.43 -14.16 9.86
CA ASP A 70 20.21 -14.48 11.08
C ASP A 70 19.47 -15.44 12.01
N THR A 71 18.14 -15.40 12.04
CA THR A 71 17.29 -16.21 12.93
C THR A 71 16.19 -16.94 12.15
N PRO A 72 16.51 -18.05 11.45
CA PRO A 72 15.54 -18.81 10.65
C PRO A 72 14.28 -19.22 11.42
N GLU A 73 14.42 -19.54 12.70
CA GLU A 73 13.33 -19.94 13.60
C GLU A 73 12.34 -18.82 13.94
N LYS A 74 12.72 -17.55 13.70
CA LYS A 74 11.88 -16.36 13.92
C LYS A 74 11.47 -15.66 12.63
N ARG A 75 11.66 -16.30 11.48
CA ARG A 75 11.27 -15.75 10.17
C ARG A 75 9.82 -15.29 10.14
N ARG A 76 8.91 -16.04 10.76
CA ARG A 76 7.47 -15.69 10.77
C ARG A 76 7.18 -14.33 11.38
N GLU A 77 7.80 -14.03 12.53
CA GLU A 77 7.61 -12.73 13.20
C GLU A 77 8.18 -11.59 12.36
N SER A 78 9.34 -11.82 11.75
CA SER A 78 10.00 -10.83 10.89
C SER A 78 9.22 -10.58 9.60
N LEU A 79 8.64 -11.63 8.99
CA LEU A 79 7.77 -11.50 7.81
C LEU A 79 6.46 -10.78 8.13
N GLU A 80 5.88 -11.02 9.30
CA GLU A 80 4.67 -10.31 9.74
C GLU A 80 4.92 -8.81 9.90
N ALA A 81 6.09 -8.43 10.43
CA ALA A 81 6.52 -7.04 10.50
C ALA A 81 6.75 -6.42 9.10
N ILE A 82 7.40 -7.17 8.19
CA ILE A 82 7.58 -6.77 6.78
C ILE A 82 6.22 -6.56 6.11
N ASN A 83 5.27 -7.46 6.34
CA ASN A 83 3.94 -7.41 5.76
C ASN A 83 3.18 -6.15 6.19
N HIS A 84 3.21 -5.80 7.48
CA HIS A 84 2.59 -4.57 7.98
C HIS A 84 3.21 -3.31 7.35
N ILE A 85 4.54 -3.23 7.29
CA ILE A 85 5.20 -2.07 6.69
C ILE A 85 4.88 -1.97 5.19
N ALA A 86 4.88 -3.10 4.46
CA ALA A 86 4.53 -3.15 3.05
C ALA A 86 3.07 -2.73 2.80
N HIS A 87 2.14 -3.14 3.66
CA HIS A 87 0.74 -2.70 3.61
C HIS A 87 0.61 -1.18 3.73
N ASP A 88 1.31 -0.57 4.69
CA ASP A 88 1.24 0.88 4.87
C ASP A 88 1.87 1.63 3.70
N MET A 89 3.00 1.14 3.18
CA MET A 89 3.67 1.74 2.03
C MET A 89 2.81 1.71 0.77
N LYS A 90 2.09 0.61 0.50
CA LYS A 90 1.27 0.50 -0.70
C LYS A 90 0.14 1.52 -0.72
N GLY A 91 -0.42 1.83 0.46
CA GLY A 91 -1.51 2.80 0.63
C GLY A 91 -1.08 4.25 0.43
N GLN A 92 0.22 4.55 0.47
CA GLN A 92 0.74 5.92 0.47
C GLN A 92 1.45 6.31 -0.83
N GLY A 93 2.09 5.38 -1.54
CA GLY A 93 2.87 5.70 -2.75
C GLY A 93 2.09 6.41 -3.85
N GLY A 94 0.85 5.97 -4.12
CA GLY A 94 -0.03 6.61 -5.09
C GLY A 94 -0.39 8.05 -4.74
N THR A 95 -0.60 8.36 -3.46
CA THR A 95 -0.96 9.70 -2.98
C THR A 95 0.19 10.69 -3.15
N PHE A 96 1.43 10.24 -2.98
CA PHE A 96 2.62 11.10 -3.03
C PHE A 96 3.38 11.06 -4.37
N GLY A 97 2.78 10.50 -5.43
CA GLY A 97 3.35 10.52 -6.78
C GLY A 97 4.43 9.46 -7.05
N TYR A 98 4.48 8.40 -6.26
CA TYR A 98 5.39 7.25 -6.41
C TYR A 98 4.62 5.94 -6.63
N PRO A 99 3.88 5.79 -7.75
CA PRO A 99 3.09 4.59 -8.01
C PRO A 99 3.94 3.31 -8.11
N LEU A 100 5.21 3.41 -8.52
CA LEU A 100 6.14 2.27 -8.50
C LEU A 100 6.35 1.70 -7.10
N ILE A 101 6.44 2.56 -6.07
CA ILE A 101 6.54 2.10 -4.68
C ILE A 101 5.26 1.37 -4.28
N THR A 102 4.08 1.87 -4.68
CA THR A 102 2.82 1.16 -4.45
C THR A 102 2.81 -0.21 -5.09
N THR A 103 3.22 -0.34 -6.36
CA THR A 103 3.25 -1.62 -7.07
C THR A 103 4.20 -2.62 -6.42
N ILE A 104 5.43 -2.18 -6.11
CA ILE A 104 6.44 -3.05 -5.49
C ILE A 104 6.01 -3.45 -4.06
N ALA A 105 5.42 -2.52 -3.30
CA ALA A 105 4.94 -2.78 -1.94
C ALA A 105 3.73 -3.71 -1.90
N ASP A 106 2.81 -3.62 -2.86
CA ASP A 106 1.69 -4.56 -2.97
C ASP A 106 2.17 -5.98 -3.30
N SER A 107 3.15 -6.10 -4.20
CA SER A 107 3.80 -7.38 -4.49
C SER A 107 4.49 -7.97 -3.25
N LEU A 108 5.28 -7.15 -2.53
CA LEU A 108 5.93 -7.55 -1.28
C LEU A 108 4.91 -7.96 -0.20
N TYR A 109 3.80 -7.24 -0.08
CA TYR A 109 2.71 -7.58 0.83
C TYR A 109 2.13 -8.97 0.50
N GLY A 110 1.92 -9.27 -0.78
CA GLY A 110 1.48 -10.60 -1.22
C GLY A 110 2.47 -11.71 -0.84
N PHE A 111 3.77 -11.49 -1.03
CA PHE A 111 4.81 -12.50 -0.75
C PHE A 111 5.10 -12.70 0.74
N SER A 112 4.99 -11.66 1.54
CA SER A 112 5.21 -11.73 2.99
C SER A 112 4.05 -12.40 3.74
N TYR A 113 2.91 -12.60 3.07
CA TYR A 113 1.78 -13.35 3.61
C TYR A 113 1.92 -14.85 3.29
N SER A 114 2.65 -15.59 4.11
CA SER A 114 2.74 -17.06 4.02
C SER A 114 2.10 -17.73 5.25
N ARG A 115 1.31 -18.77 5.01
CA ARG A 115 0.78 -19.67 6.07
C ARG A 115 1.65 -20.93 6.25
N ASP A 116 2.56 -21.15 5.31
CA ASP A 116 3.44 -22.30 5.26
C ASP A 116 4.86 -21.94 5.72
N GLU A 117 5.75 -22.93 5.78
CA GLU A 117 7.14 -22.76 6.16
C GLU A 117 7.88 -21.75 5.26
N ILE A 118 8.66 -20.86 5.87
CA ILE A 118 9.32 -19.75 5.18
C ILE A 118 10.68 -20.20 4.67
N THR A 119 10.77 -20.38 3.36
CA THR A 119 11.97 -20.89 2.68
C THR A 119 13.02 -19.80 2.46
N ASP A 120 14.28 -20.20 2.24
CA ASP A 120 15.36 -19.28 1.90
C ASP A 120 15.08 -18.51 0.60
N ASN A 121 14.42 -19.15 -0.37
CA ASN A 121 13.99 -18.51 -1.61
C ASN A 121 13.03 -17.34 -1.36
N GLN A 122 12.10 -17.48 -0.39
CA GLN A 122 11.21 -16.39 0.00
C GLN A 122 11.99 -15.22 0.63
N VAL A 123 13.00 -15.51 1.45
CA VAL A 123 13.84 -14.47 2.06
C VAL A 123 14.63 -13.71 0.99
N GLU A 124 15.23 -14.40 0.02
CA GLU A 124 15.92 -13.76 -1.12
C GLU A 124 14.95 -12.98 -2.02
N LEU A 125 13.71 -13.45 -2.17
CA LEU A 125 12.71 -12.72 -2.93
C LEU A 125 12.31 -11.41 -2.24
N ILE A 126 12.15 -11.42 -0.91
CA ILE A 126 11.91 -10.20 -0.13
C ILE A 126 13.04 -9.20 -0.37
N LYS A 127 14.30 -9.63 -0.32
CA LYS A 127 15.46 -8.78 -0.60
C LYS A 127 15.38 -8.09 -1.96
N ALA A 128 14.99 -8.83 -3.01
CA ALA A 128 14.83 -8.26 -4.35
C ALA A 128 13.79 -7.13 -4.40
N HIS A 129 12.69 -7.23 -3.65
CA HIS A 129 11.71 -6.15 -3.52
C HIS A 129 12.31 -4.92 -2.82
N LEU A 130 13.07 -5.13 -1.74
CA LEU A 130 13.71 -4.04 -1.00
C LEU A 130 14.74 -3.29 -1.86
N ASP A 131 15.53 -4.02 -2.64
CA ASP A 131 16.51 -3.43 -3.56
C ASP A 131 15.82 -2.64 -4.67
N ALA A 132 14.71 -3.14 -5.22
CA ALA A 132 13.89 -2.42 -6.19
C ALA A 132 13.30 -1.12 -5.61
N MET A 133 12.70 -1.16 -4.41
CA MET A 133 12.20 0.04 -3.73
C MET A 133 13.31 1.06 -3.48
N ARG A 134 14.49 0.59 -3.05
CA ARG A 134 15.64 1.46 -2.80
C ARG A 134 16.15 2.11 -4.08
N ALA A 135 16.13 1.40 -5.21
CA ALA A 135 16.50 1.95 -6.51
C ALA A 135 15.52 3.05 -6.96
N VAL A 136 14.21 2.83 -6.79
CA VAL A 136 13.17 3.83 -7.11
C VAL A 136 13.39 5.12 -6.31
N ILE A 137 13.57 5.02 -5.00
CA ILE A 137 13.76 6.19 -4.13
C ILE A 137 15.10 6.89 -4.40
N ARG A 138 16.20 6.13 -4.54
CA ARG A 138 17.53 6.71 -4.83
C ARG A 138 17.56 7.41 -6.19
N GLY A 139 16.90 6.85 -7.18
CA GLY A 139 16.77 7.44 -8.51
C GLY A 139 15.74 8.57 -8.59
N ARG A 140 15.02 8.87 -7.49
CA ARG A 140 13.87 9.80 -7.44
C ARG A 140 12.91 9.55 -8.61
N VAL A 141 12.63 8.28 -8.86
CA VAL A 141 11.80 7.84 -9.99
C VAL A 141 10.34 8.08 -9.63
N SER A 142 9.87 9.30 -9.90
CA SER A 142 8.49 9.73 -9.68
C SER A 142 7.58 9.41 -10.87
N GLY A 143 6.27 9.44 -10.64
CA GLY A 143 5.29 9.07 -11.65
C GLY A 143 5.46 7.62 -12.10
N SER A 144 5.17 7.32 -13.37
CA SER A 144 5.34 5.96 -13.91
C SER A 144 6.81 5.52 -14.03
N GLY A 145 7.77 6.44 -13.89
CA GLY A 145 9.20 6.17 -14.04
C GLY A 145 9.69 5.92 -15.46
N GLY A 146 8.79 5.97 -16.46
CA GLY A 146 9.12 5.74 -17.87
C GLY A 146 9.89 4.43 -18.10
N GLU A 147 10.85 4.46 -19.02
CA GLU A 147 11.68 3.30 -19.37
C GLU A 147 12.49 2.74 -18.18
N ILE A 148 12.88 3.62 -17.23
CA ILE A 148 13.61 3.20 -16.02
C ILE A 148 12.67 2.43 -15.09
N GLY A 149 11.45 2.92 -14.89
CA GLY A 149 10.42 2.26 -14.10
C GLY A 149 10.07 0.88 -14.66
N GLU A 150 9.87 0.79 -15.97
CA GLU A 150 9.61 -0.48 -16.66
C GLU A 150 10.75 -1.48 -16.45
N LYS A 151 12.00 -1.07 -16.66
CA LYS A 151 13.17 -1.93 -16.43
C LYS A 151 13.30 -2.41 -14.98
N LEU A 152 12.97 -1.58 -14.00
CA LEU A 152 12.99 -1.94 -12.59
C LEU A 152 11.92 -2.99 -12.26
N ILE A 153 10.70 -2.82 -12.77
CA ILE A 153 9.60 -3.77 -12.59
C ILE A 153 9.90 -5.09 -13.32
N ASP A 154 10.44 -5.05 -14.54
CA ASP A 154 10.84 -6.24 -15.28
C ASP A 154 11.93 -7.02 -14.55
N GLY A 155 12.94 -6.34 -14.02
CA GLY A 155 13.98 -6.97 -13.20
C GLY A 155 13.41 -7.65 -11.96
N LEU A 156 12.46 -7.01 -11.28
CA LEU A 156 11.76 -7.60 -10.13
C LEU A 156 10.93 -8.82 -10.54
N ASN A 157 10.18 -8.74 -11.64
CA ASN A 157 9.38 -9.86 -12.15
C ASN A 157 10.23 -11.07 -12.53
N GLN A 158 11.43 -10.84 -13.08
CA GLN A 158 12.39 -11.91 -13.35
C GLN A 158 12.89 -12.57 -12.05
N ALA A 159 13.16 -11.79 -11.00
CA ALA A 159 13.52 -12.33 -9.70
C ALA A 159 12.36 -13.14 -9.08
N ILE A 160 11.13 -12.64 -9.14
CA ILE A 160 9.93 -13.37 -8.73
C ILE A 160 9.82 -14.71 -9.47
N ALA A 161 9.95 -14.71 -10.79
CA ALA A 161 9.86 -15.93 -11.60
C ALA A 161 10.98 -16.94 -11.29
N LYS A 162 12.15 -16.46 -10.88
CA LYS A 162 13.30 -17.29 -10.49
C LYS A 162 13.10 -17.95 -9.14
N TYR A 163 12.60 -17.22 -8.14
CA TYR A 163 12.48 -17.68 -6.76
C TYR A 163 11.11 -18.27 -6.40
N SER A 164 10.10 -18.11 -7.27
CA SER A 164 8.78 -18.74 -7.13
C SER A 164 8.75 -20.22 -7.57
N LYS A 165 9.87 -20.78 -8.02
CA LYS A 165 10.03 -22.21 -8.36
C LYS A 165 10.69 -22.95 -7.21
#